data_AF-A0A0W1F1C1-F1
#
_entry.id   AF-A0A0W1F1C1-F1
#
_cell.length_a   1.000
_cell.length_b   1.000
_cell.length_c   1.000
_cell.angle_alpha   90.00
_cell.angle_beta   90.00
_cell.angle_gamma   90.00
#
_symmetry.space_group_name_H-M   'P 1'
#
loop_
_entity.id
_entity.type
_entity.pdbx_description
1 polymer ?
#
loop_
_entity_poly.entity_id
_entity_poly.type
_entity_poly.pdbx_seq_one_letter_code
_entity_poly.pdbx_strand_id
1 'polypeptide(L)' 'MGRPPLGVKTTVIRLPEGLGERIDDLIGPNRRAKFIREIVEREVERLELEREKKAGGSFPA' A
#
# COMPACT_ATOMS: atom_id res chain seq x y z
N MET A 1 5.43 -20.16 -21.03
CA MET A 1 4.69 -20.57 -19.82
C MET A 1 4.11 -19.32 -19.19
N GLY A 2 2.79 -19.13 -19.28
CA GLY A 2 2.12 -17.90 -18.88
C GLY A 2 2.13 -17.73 -17.36
N ARG A 3 2.49 -16.52 -16.90
CA ARG A 3 2.44 -16.16 -15.48
C ARG A 3 0.97 -16.28 -15.02
N PRO A 4 0.66 -17.09 -14.00
CA PRO A 4 -0.70 -17.20 -13.47
C PRO A 4 -1.26 -15.80 -13.16
N PRO A 5 -2.53 -15.52 -13.49
CA PRO A 5 -3.13 -14.21 -13.25
C PRO A 5 -3.17 -13.96 -11.75
N LEU A 6 -2.49 -12.92 -11.29
CA LEU A 6 -2.31 -12.63 -9.86
C LEU A 6 -3.54 -11.98 -9.20
N GLY A 7 -4.70 -11.89 -9.87
CA GLY A 7 -5.90 -11.25 -9.31
C GLY A 7 -5.73 -9.76 -8.94
N VAL A 8 -4.58 -9.16 -9.26
CA VAL A 8 -4.24 -7.78 -8.94
C VAL A 8 -4.01 -6.98 -10.22
N LYS A 9 -4.40 -5.71 -10.19
CA LYS A 9 -4.17 -4.77 -11.29
C LYS A 9 -2.76 -4.19 -11.17
N THR A 10 -1.97 -4.29 -12.24
CA THR A 10 -0.65 -3.66 -12.29
C THR A 10 -0.79 -2.14 -12.24
N THR A 11 -0.09 -1.52 -11.31
CA THR A 11 -0.02 -0.05 -11.16
C THR A 11 1.44 0.36 -11.15
N VAL A 12 1.78 1.35 -11.96
CA VAL A 12 3.13 1.94 -11.99
C VAL A 12 3.13 3.15 -11.05
N ILE A 13 3.98 3.13 -10.03
CA ILE A 13 4.14 4.23 -9.08
C ILE A 13 5.55 4.80 -9.20
N ARG A 14 5.69 6.10 -9.00
CA ARG A 14 6.99 6.77 -8.94
C ARG A 14 7.41 6.83 -7.48
N LEU A 15 8.55 6.22 -7.18
CA LEU A 15 9.18 6.33 -5.88
C LEU A 15 10.30 7.38 -5.92
N PRO A 16 10.58 8.07 -4.80
CA PRO A 16 11.77 8.87 -4.66
C PRO A 16 13.05 8.08 -4.98
N GLU A 17 14.07 8.80 -5.44
CA GLU A 17 15.37 8.23 -5.79
C GLU A 17 15.97 7.46 -4.60
N GLY A 18 16.53 6.28 -4.86
CA GLY A 18 17.10 5.38 -3.85
C GLY A 18 16.10 4.68 -2.93
N LEU A 19 14.81 5.05 -2.90
CA LEU A 19 13.83 4.39 -2.02
C LEU A 19 13.59 2.93 -2.45
N GLY A 20 13.52 2.68 -3.75
CA GLY A 20 13.36 1.33 -4.28
C GLY A 20 14.52 0.40 -3.90
N GLU A 21 15.75 0.91 -3.92
CA GLU A 21 16.96 0.18 -3.53
C GLU A 21 16.96 -0.09 -2.03
N ARG A 22 16.67 0.94 -1.21
CA ARG A 22 16.53 0.79 0.25
C ARG A 22 15.51 -0.26 0.66
N ILE A 23 14.39 -0.35 -0.06
CA ILE A 23 13.40 -1.40 0.20
C ILE A 23 14.01 -2.77 -0.10
N ASP A 24 14.62 -2.96 -1.27
CA ASP A 24 15.20 -4.24 -1.68
C ASP A 24 16.31 -4.71 -0.73
N ASP A 25 17.15 -3.79 -0.24
CA ASP A 25 18.21 -4.09 0.73
C ASP A 25 17.65 -4.57 2.07
N LEU A 26 16.52 -4.01 2.52
CA LEU A 26 15.90 -4.35 3.81
C LEU A 26 15.12 -5.65 3.79
N ILE A 27 14.39 -5.93 2.70
CA ILE A 27 13.43 -7.05 2.65
C ILE A 27 13.91 -8.22 1.78
N GLY A 28 14.95 -8.01 0.98
CA GLY A 28 15.47 -8.95 0.01
C GLY A 28 14.82 -8.86 -1.38
N PRO A 29 15.41 -9.55 -2.38
CA PRO A 29 14.99 -9.46 -3.77
C PRO A 29 13.56 -10.00 -3.99
N ASN A 30 12.89 -9.51 -5.02
CA ASN A 30 11.54 -9.93 -5.46
C ASN A 30 10.39 -9.72 -4.45
N ARG A 31 10.64 -9.06 -3.31
CA ARG A 31 9.60 -8.81 -2.29
C ARG A 31 9.06 -7.38 -2.27
N ARG A 32 9.65 -6.46 -3.06
CA ARG A 32 9.26 -5.04 -3.13
C ARG A 32 7.76 -4.83 -3.34
N ALA A 33 7.20 -5.51 -4.34
CA ALA A 33 5.79 -5.38 -4.66
C ALA A 33 4.87 -5.91 -3.55
N LYS A 34 5.28 -6.95 -2.81
CA LYS A 34 4.52 -7.46 -1.66
C LYS A 34 4.57 -6.46 -0.51
N PHE A 35 5.76 -5.97 -0.18
CA PHE A 35 5.96 -4.97 0.87
C PHE A 35 5.14 -3.70 0.64
N ILE A 36 5.19 -3.15 -0.57
CA ILE A 36 4.44 -1.93 -0.90
C ILE A 36 2.92 -2.16 -0.75
N ARG A 37 2.41 -3.32 -1.19
CA ARG A 37 0.99 -3.65 -1.06
C ARG A 37 0.54 -3.72 0.39
N GLU A 38 1.26 -4.46 1.24
CA GLU A 38 0.91 -4.63 2.65
C GLU A 38 0.91 -3.30 3.41
N ILE A 39 1.89 -2.42 3.13
CA ILE A 39 1.97 -1.10 3.76
C ILE A 39 0.82 -0.20 3.30
N VAL A 40 0.51 -0.19 2.00
CA VAL A 40 -0.59 0.61 1.46
C VAL A 40 -1.94 0.13 2.00
N GLU A 41 -2.19 -1.19 2.05
CA GLU A 41 -3.43 -1.76 2.59
C GLU A 41 -3.64 -1.35 4.05
N ARG A 42 -2.61 -1.50 4.90
CA ARG A 42 -2.68 -1.09 6.31
C ARG A 42 -2.96 0.40 6.48
N GLU A 43 -2.32 1.25 5.69
CA GLU A 43 -2.49 2.70 5.80
C GLU A 43 -3.87 3.15 5.30
N VAL A 44 -4.38 2.52 4.24
CA VAL A 44 -5.74 2.76 3.74
C VAL A 44 -6.76 2.38 4.82
N GLU A 45 -6.67 1.17 5.39
CA GLU A 45 -7.58 0.71 6.46
C GLU A 45 -7.56 1.68 7.66
N ARG A 46 -6.37 2.14 8.06
CA ARG A 46 -6.24 3.14 9.13
C ARG A 46 -6.95 4.45 8.78
N LEU A 47 -6.75 4.98 7.58
CA LEU A 47 -7.37 6.24 7.14
C LEU A 47 -8.89 6.10 7.01
N GLU A 48 -9.39 4.94 6.58
CA GLU A 48 -10.82 4.62 6.53
C GLU A 48 -11.42 4.66 7.94
N LEU A 49 -10.80 3.98 8.92
CA LEU A 49 -11.21 4.00 10.32
C LEU A 49 -11.17 5.43 10.92
N GLU A 50 -10.14 6.22 10.62
CA GLU A 50 -10.06 7.61 11.07
C GLU A 50 -11.15 8.49 10.42
N ARG A 51 -11.48 8.23 9.15
CA ARG A 51 -12.55 8.92 8.44
C ARG A 51 -13.92 8.56 8.99
N GLU A 52 -14.18 7.30 9.30
CA GLU A 52 -15.43 6.85 9.94
C GLU A 52 -15.61 7.49 11.32
N LYS A 53 -14.54 7.55 12.13
CA LYS A 53 -14.56 8.26 13.42
C LYS A 53 -14.85 9.76 13.27
N LYS A 54 -14.31 10.42 12.23
CA LYS A 54 -14.60 11.83 11.94
C LYS A 54 -16.01 12.04 11.39
N ALA A 55 -16.51 11.13 10.56
CA ALA A 55 -17.86 11.19 9.99
C ALA A 55 -18.95 10.92 11.04
N GLY A 56 -18.69 10.04 12.02
CA GLY A 56 -19.58 9.81 13.16
C GLY A 56 -19.57 10.92 14.23
N GLY A 57 -18.66 11.90 14.13
CA GLY A 57 -18.52 13.02 15.05
C GLY A 57 -19.15 14.34 14.58
N SER A 58 -19.75 14.38 13.38
CA SER A 58 -20.44 15.57 12.87
C SER A 58 -21.95 15.47 13.06
N PHE A 59 -22.38 15.47 14.32
CA PHE A 59 -23.69 16.00 14.69
C PHE A 59 -23.52 16.88 15.92
N PRO A 60 -23.74 18.19 15.75
CA PRO A 60 -24.56 18.88 16.73
C PRO A 60 -25.67 19.72 16.07
N ALA A 61 -26.87 19.48 16.60
CA ALA A 61 -28.08 20.30 16.70
C ALA A 61 -28.74 20.82 15.43
#